data_AF-R9CCR5-F1
#
_entry.id   AF-R9CCR5-F1
#
_cell.length_a   1.000
_cell.length_b   1.000
_cell.length_c   1.000
_cell.angle_alpha   90.00
_cell.angle_beta   90.00
_cell.angle_gamma   90.00
#
_symmetry.space_group_name_H-M   'P 1'
#
loop_
_entity.id
_entity.type
_entity.pdbx_description
1 polymer ?
#
loop_
_entity_poly.entity_id
_entity_poly.type
_entity_poly.pdbx_seq_one_letter_code
_entity_poly.pdbx_strand_id
1 'polypeptide(L)' 'MKNLFKLSNIIFSAAIIISLYGFYKIYRIKQNIFYGSCPIEDNRPILYSGILLMILSIIISYIEDLKIKKRIKD' A
#
# COMPACT_ATOMS: atom_id res chain seq x y z
N MET A 1 9.76 1.12 -21.31
CA MET A 1 10.29 0.78 -19.97
C MET A 1 10.00 1.83 -18.92
N LYS A 2 10.25 3.13 -19.15
CA LYS A 2 9.85 4.24 -18.22
C LYS A 2 8.41 4.18 -17.67
N ASN A 3 7.48 3.50 -18.34
CA ASN A 3 6.09 3.37 -17.90
C ASN A 3 5.89 2.40 -16.72
N LEU A 4 6.68 1.33 -16.60
CA LEU A 4 6.57 0.39 -15.47
C LEU A 4 7.12 1.01 -14.18
N PHE A 5 8.23 1.74 -14.28
CA PHE A 5 8.79 2.45 -13.13
C PHE A 5 7.85 3.53 -12.61
N LYS A 6 7.29 4.32 -13.54
CA LYS A 6 6.25 5.30 -13.21
C LYS A 6 5.03 4.65 -12.59
N LEU A 7 4.57 3.52 -13.13
CA LEU A 7 3.43 2.78 -12.59
C LEU A 7 3.71 2.29 -11.16
N SER A 8 4.88 1.71 -10.90
CA SER A 8 5.31 1.28 -9.56
C SER A 8 5.26 2.45 -8.57
N ASN A 9 5.83 3.61 -8.92
CA ASN A 9 5.83 4.78 -8.06
C ASN A 9 4.42 5.35 -7.80
N ILE A 10 3.53 5.32 -8.81
CA ILE A 10 2.13 5.73 -8.64
C ILE A 10 1.42 4.78 -7.66
N ILE A 11 1.57 3.47 -7.84
CA ILE A 11 0.98 2.45 -6.96
C ILE A 11 1.53 2.61 -5.54
N PHE A 12 2.84 2.82 -5.39
CA PHE A 12 3.47 3.06 -4.10
C PHE A 12 2.93 4.32 -3.41
N SER A 13 2.80 5.42 -4.14
CA SER A 13 2.23 6.66 -3.62
C SER A 13 0.77 6.47 -3.17
N ALA A 14 -0.02 5.77 -3.96
CA ALA A 14 -1.40 5.42 -3.61
C ALA A 14 -1.47 4.53 -2.36
N ALA A 15 -0.56 3.54 -2.25
CA ALA A 15 -0.47 2.66 -1.09
C ALA A 15 -0.19 3.42 0.20
N ILE A 16 0.70 4.42 0.16
CA ILE A 16 0.98 5.30 1.31
C ILE A 16 -0.28 6.08 1.71
N ILE A 17 -0.94 6.72 0.75
CA ILE A 17 -2.14 7.54 1.02
C ILE A 17 -3.25 6.69 1.64
N ILE A 18 -3.53 5.52 1.05
CA ILE A 18 -4.55 4.58 1.54
C ILE A 18 -4.21 4.07 2.94
N SER A 19 -2.95 3.73 3.18
CA SER A 19 -2.49 3.25 4.49
C SER A 19 -2.64 4.33 5.56
N LEU A 20 -2.20 5.57 5.28
CA LEU A 20 -2.35 6.71 6.19
C LEU A 20 -3.83 6.98 6.50
N TYR A 21 -4.69 6.94 5.48
CA TYR A 21 -6.12 7.09 5.65
C TYR A 21 -6.74 5.97 6.52
N GLY A 22 -6.35 4.71 6.26
CA GLY A 22 -6.78 3.57 7.06
C GLY A 22 -6.35 3.69 8.53
N PHE A 23 -5.10 4.09 8.78
CA PHE A 23 -4.60 4.37 10.13
C PHE A 23 -5.39 5.48 10.81
N TYR A 24 -5.66 6.58 10.11
CA TYR A 24 -6.45 7.69 10.64
C TYR A 24 -7.86 7.25 11.04
N LYS A 25 -8.55 6.49 10.19
CA LYS A 25 -9.90 5.94 10.47
C LYS A 25 -9.89 5.03 11.70
N ILE A 26 -8.93 4.13 11.80
CA ILE A 26 -8.80 3.23 12.96
C ILE A 26 -8.50 4.02 14.24
N TYR A 27 -7.62 5.01 14.17
CA TYR A 27 -7.28 5.87 15.30
C TYR A 27 -8.50 6.66 15.81
N ARG A 28 -9.28 7.26 14.90
CA ARG A 28 -10.50 8.01 15.23
C ARG A 28 -11.56 7.12 15.86
N ILE A 29 -11.73 5.89 15.37
CA ILE A 29 -12.65 4.93 16.00
C ILE A 29 -12.20 4.64 17.42
N LYS A 30 -10.93 4.28 17.63
CA LYS A 30 -10.40 3.95 18.97
C LYS A 30 -10.58 5.07 19.99
N GLN A 31 -10.54 6.34 19.58
CA GLN A 31 -10.79 7.47 20.47
C GLN A 31 -12.25 7.62 20.90
N ASN A 32 -13.19 7.19 20.06
CA ASN A 32 -14.63 7.43 20.27
C ASN A 32 -15.36 6.26 20.95
N ILE A 33 -14.69 5.14 21.21
CA ILE A 33 -15.28 3.99 21.89
C ILE A 33 -14.85 3.96 23.35
N PHE A 34 -15.84 3.78 24.25
CA PHE A 34 -15.58 3.52 25.65
C PHE A 34 -14.83 2.18 25.82
N TYR A 35 -13.93 2.10 26.79
CA TYR A 35 -13.15 0.88 27.06
C TYR A 35 -14.09 -0.33 27.21
N GLY A 36 -13.90 -1.34 26.37
CA GLY A 36 -14.69 -2.60 26.39
C GLY A 36 -15.82 -2.69 25.36
N SER A 37 -16.12 -1.64 24.61
CA SER A 37 -17.09 -1.71 23.51
C SER A 37 -16.46 -2.24 22.22
N CYS A 38 -17.12 -3.21 21.56
CA CYS A 38 -16.70 -3.69 20.25
C CYS A 38 -16.93 -2.60 19.18
N PRO A 39 -15.94 -2.27 18.34
CA PRO A 39 -16.14 -1.34 17.23
C PRO A 39 -17.15 -1.92 16.23
N ILE A 40 -18.14 -1.12 15.85
CA ILE A 40 -19.22 -1.50 14.93
C ILE A 40 -18.71 -1.49 13.47
N GLU A 41 -17.74 -0.62 13.15
CA GLU A 41 -17.10 -0.56 11.84
C GLU A 41 -15.75 -1.31 11.83
N ASP A 42 -15.61 -2.31 10.96
CA ASP A 42 -14.31 -2.92 10.66
C ASP A 42 -13.60 -2.15 9.54
N ASN A 43 -12.66 -1.29 9.92
CA ASN A 43 -11.84 -0.50 8.97
C ASN A 43 -10.51 -1.16 8.62
N ARG A 44 -10.23 -2.37 9.14
CA ARG A 44 -9.02 -3.13 8.80
C ARG A 44 -8.88 -3.46 7.30
N PRO A 45 -9.96 -3.72 6.54
CA PRO A 45 -9.86 -3.96 5.10
C PRO A 45 -9.17 -2.84 4.31
N ILE A 46 -9.35 -1.58 4.70
CA ILE A 46 -8.67 -0.43 4.06
C ILE A 46 -7.15 -0.56 4.25
N LEU A 47 -6.73 -0.95 5.45
CA LEU A 47 -5.31 -1.13 5.77
C LEU A 47 -4.71 -2.33 5.04
N TYR A 48 -5.46 -3.43 4.91
CA TYR A 48 -5.06 -4.58 4.09
C TYR A 48 -4.92 -4.22 2.61
N SER A 49 -5.81 -3.37 2.07
CA SER A 49 -5.70 -2.90 0.68
C SER A 49 -4.44 -2.06 0.45
N GLY A 50 -4.06 -1.21 1.41
CA GLY A 50 -2.81 -0.44 1.37
C GLY A 50 -1.57 -1.34 1.39
N ILE A 51 -1.54 -2.34 2.27
CA ILE A 51 -0.45 -3.33 2.35
C ILE A 51 -0.32 -4.09 1.02
N LEU A 52 -1.44 -4.55 0.46
CA LEU A 52 -1.45 -5.30 -0.79
C LEU A 52 -0.93 -4.47 -1.97
N LEU A 53 -1.34 -3.20 -2.07
CA LEU A 53 -0.81 -2.28 -3.08
C LEU A 53 0.69 -2.02 -2.90
N MET A 54 1.15 -1.91 -1.66
CA MET A 54 2.57 -1.69 -1.39
C MET A 54 3.42 -2.89 -1.86
N ILE A 55 2.98 -4.12 -1.54
CA ILE A 55 3.62 -5.35 -2.01
C ILE A 55 3.63 -5.40 -3.55
N LEU A 56 2.52 -5.08 -4.20
CA LEU A 56 2.44 -5.04 -5.66
C LEU A 56 3.43 -4.05 -6.27
N SER A 57 3.60 -2.85 -5.69
CA SER A 57 4.59 -1.89 -6.18
C SER A 57 6.01 -2.45 -6.11
N ILE A 58 6.36 -3.12 -5.00
CA ILE A 58 7.68 -3.73 -4.81
C ILE A 58 7.92 -4.82 -5.85
N ILE A 59 6.93 -5.68 -6.10
CA ILE A 59 7.03 -6.75 -7.12
C ILE A 59 7.24 -6.15 -8.51
N ILE A 60 6.48 -5.12 -8.88
CA ILE A 60 6.61 -4.46 -10.19
C ILE A 60 8.00 -3.83 -10.34
N SER A 61 8.47 -3.12 -9.31
CA SER A 61 9.81 -2.53 -9.29
C SER A 61 10.90 -3.60 -9.45
N TYR A 62 10.78 -4.70 -8.71
CA TYR A 62 11.73 -5.81 -8.76
C TYR A 62 11.79 -6.47 -10.15
N ILE A 63 10.64 -6.70 -10.77
CA ILE A 63 10.56 -7.26 -12.13
C ILE A 63 11.24 -6.31 -13.15
N GLU A 64 11.08 -5.00 -12.98
CA GLU A 64 11.73 -4.02 -13.84
C GLU A 64 13.25 -4.02 -13.68
N ASP A 65 13.74 -4.08 -12.44
CA ASP A 65 15.18 -4.19 -12.16
C ASP A 65 15.78 -5.45 -12.78
N LEU A 66 15.08 -6.59 -12.69
CA LEU A 66 15.51 -7.83 -13.34
C LEU A 66 15.59 -7.69 -14.88
N LYS A 67 14.63 -6.99 -15.49
CA LYS A 67 14.63 -6.74 -16.94
C LYS A 67 15.77 -5.83 -17.36
N ILE A 68 16.05 -4.78 -16.59
CA ILE A 68 17.17 -3.86 -16.84
C ILE A 68 18.49 -4.62 -16.74
N LYS A 69 18.68 -5.41 -15.67
CA LYS A 69 19.91 -6.19 -15.44
C LYS A 69 20.17 -7.22 -16.54
N LYS A 70 19.13 -7.86 -17.09
CA LYS A 70 19.28 -8.76 -18.24
C LYS A 70 19.78 -8.03 -19.48
N ARG A 71 19.19 -6.87 -19.82
CA ARG A 71 19.59 -6.10 -21.01
C ARG A 71 20.98 -5.47 -20.97
N ILE A 72 21.58 -5.31 -19.79
CA ILE A 72 22.97 -4.82 -19.66
C ILE A 72 23.97 -5.96 -19.88
N LYS A 73 23.53 -7.21 -19.70
CA LYS A 73 24.38 -8.40 -19.80
C LYS A 73 24.42 -9.00 -21.21
N ASP A 74 23.46 -8.63 -22.05
CA ASP A 74 23.40 -8.94 -23.49
C ASP A 74 24.12 -7.85 -24.29
#